data_AF-A0AAE2JJR0-F1
#
_entry.id   AF-A0AAE2JJR0-F1
#
_cell.length_a   1.000
_cell.length_b   1.000
_cell.length_c   1.000
_cell.angle_alpha   90.00
_cell.angle_beta   90.00
_cell.angle_gamma   90.00
#
_symmetry.space_group_name_H-M   'P 1'
#
loop_
_entity.id
_entity.type
_entity.pdbx_description
1 polymer ?
#
loop_
_entity_poly.entity_id
_entity_poly.type
_entity_poly.pdbx_seq_one_letter_code
_entity_poly.pdbx_strand_id
1 'polypeptide(L)'
;MDNFVDLAMKFIVPFVVSIPTAIIAVKLALRKFKSEKWWDKKLACYIGLSEALSVIINYADMVIDIKLDGVKHDEEELNNRKLMFNKSMLKLQTQVYSSVLFMDNTSHESLLRFYNKLFSMQTSSEDPKKLAELRENAEFCLNIINKEAKREYRSQM
;
A
#
# COMPACT_ATOMS: atom_id res chain seq x y z
N MET A 1 27.77 -61.42 0.80
CA MET A 1 27.88 -60.08 1.41
C MET A 1 27.48 -58.98 0.42
N ASP A 2 27.69 -59.20 -0.88
CA ASP A 2 27.44 -58.21 -1.94
C ASP A 2 25.96 -57.79 -2.09
N ASN A 3 25.01 -58.72 -1.96
CA ASN A 3 23.58 -58.39 -2.04
C ASN A 3 23.10 -57.42 -0.94
N PHE A 4 23.74 -57.45 0.25
CA PHE A 4 23.36 -56.58 1.36
C PHE A 4 23.93 -55.16 1.17
N VAL A 5 25.14 -55.07 0.64
CA VAL A 5 25.78 -53.80 0.26
C VAL A 5 25.03 -53.15 -0.91
N ASP A 6 24.60 -53.94 -1.90
CA ASP A 6 23.84 -53.45 -3.06
C ASP A 6 22.43 -52.97 -2.66
N LEU A 7 21.79 -53.66 -1.71
CA LEU A 7 20.51 -53.24 -1.13
C LEU A 7 20.66 -51.95 -0.29
N ALA A 8 21.71 -51.85 0.53
CA ALA A 8 21.99 -50.64 1.31
C ALA A 8 22.27 -49.43 0.42
N MET A 9 23.06 -49.60 -0.64
CA MET A 9 23.36 -48.54 -1.62
C MET A 9 22.11 -48.10 -2.40
N LYS A 10 21.20 -49.02 -2.76
CA LYS A 10 19.98 -48.70 -3.51
C LYS A 10 18.89 -48.03 -2.69
N PHE A 11 18.77 -48.34 -1.40
CA PHE A 11 17.63 -47.88 -0.59
C PHE A 11 18.04 -46.95 0.55
N ILE A 12 19.12 -47.23 1.26
CA ILE A 12 19.52 -46.44 2.44
C ILE A 12 20.15 -45.12 2.01
N VAL A 13 21.04 -45.14 1.01
CA VAL A 13 21.72 -43.92 0.54
C VAL A 13 20.72 -42.88 -0.02
N PRO A 14 19.76 -43.23 -0.89
CA PRO A 14 18.76 -42.26 -1.37
C PRO A 14 17.83 -41.79 -0.26
N PHE A 15 17.51 -42.64 0.72
CA PHE A 15 16.69 -42.25 1.86
C PHE A 15 17.41 -41.22 2.75
N VAL A 16 18.69 -41.44 3.04
CA VAL A 16 19.52 -40.52 3.83
C VAL A 16 19.76 -39.20 3.12
N VAL A 17 19.82 -39.18 1.78
CA VAL A 17 19.97 -37.94 0.98
C VAL A 17 18.63 -37.23 0.75
N SER A 18 17.53 -37.97 0.56
CA SER A 18 16.23 -37.36 0.25
C SER A 18 15.62 -36.64 1.46
N ILE A 19 15.84 -37.12 2.68
CA ILE A 19 15.36 -36.46 3.90
C ILE A 19 15.89 -35.01 4.05
N PRO A 20 17.22 -34.77 4.07
CA PRO A 20 17.75 -33.41 4.20
C PRO A 20 17.38 -32.54 2.99
N THR A 21 17.37 -33.09 1.78
CA THR A 21 16.95 -32.34 0.58
C THR A 21 15.48 -31.90 0.69
N ALA A 22 14.58 -32.77 1.16
CA ALA A 22 13.17 -32.42 1.39
C ALA A 22 13.04 -31.34 2.47
N ILE A 23 13.79 -31.43 3.57
CA ILE A 23 13.78 -30.41 4.62
C ILE A 23 14.25 -29.05 4.09
N ILE A 24 15.33 -29.03 3.30
CA ILE A 24 15.86 -27.80 2.69
C ILE A 24 14.83 -27.22 1.71
N ALA A 25 14.25 -28.06 0.85
CA ALA A 25 13.24 -27.64 -0.12
C ALA A 25 12.01 -27.03 0.58
N VAL A 26 11.49 -27.66 1.63
CA VAL A 26 10.37 -27.13 2.43
C VAL A 26 10.74 -25.81 3.10
N LYS A 27 11.93 -25.70 3.69
CA LYS A 27 12.39 -24.44 4.31
C LYS A 27 12.49 -23.30 3.30
N LEU A 28 13.03 -23.56 2.10
CA LEU A 28 13.13 -22.58 1.03
C LEU A 28 11.74 -22.18 0.52
N ALA A 29 10.85 -23.15 0.32
CA ALA A 29 9.48 -22.90 -0.10
C ALA A 29 8.72 -22.04 0.94
N LEU A 30 8.82 -22.37 2.22
CA LEU A 30 8.20 -21.59 3.30
C LEU A 30 8.79 -20.18 3.40
N ARG A 31 10.10 -20.02 3.21
CA ARG A 31 10.75 -18.71 3.22
C ARG A 31 10.26 -17.85 2.05
N LYS A 32 10.20 -18.42 0.85
CA LYS A 32 9.68 -17.76 -0.35
C LYS A 32 8.21 -17.35 -0.17
N PHE A 33 7.37 -18.29 0.27
CA PHE A 33 5.94 -18.02 0.53
C PHE A 33 5.72 -16.91 1.56
N LYS A 34 6.47 -16.90 2.66
CA LYS A 34 6.39 -15.82 3.66
C LYS A 34 6.81 -14.47 3.08
N SER A 35 7.84 -14.46 2.23
CA SER A 35 8.31 -13.24 1.56
C SER A 35 7.28 -12.70 0.58
N GLU A 36 6.69 -13.56 -0.25
CA GLU A 36 5.62 -13.18 -1.19
C GLU A 36 4.40 -12.65 -0.44
N LYS A 37 3.94 -13.36 0.60
CA LYS A 37 2.79 -12.92 1.41
C LYS A 37 3.07 -11.63 2.17
N TRP A 38 4.33 -11.37 2.55
CA TRP A 38 4.73 -10.11 3.16
C TRP A 38 4.66 -8.97 2.13
N TRP A 39 5.13 -9.24 0.91
CA TRP A 39 5.05 -8.28 -0.18
C TRP A 39 3.61 -7.95 -0.57
N ASP A 40 2.73 -8.95 -0.64
CA ASP A 40 1.31 -8.73 -0.93
C ASP A 40 0.66 -7.76 0.08
N LYS A 41 1.03 -7.88 1.36
CA LYS A 41 0.55 -6.95 2.40
C LYS A 41 1.09 -5.53 2.21
N LYS A 42 2.37 -5.39 1.86
CA LYS A 42 2.96 -4.08 1.55
C LYS A 42 2.29 -3.44 0.34
N LEU A 43 2.13 -4.20 -0.74
CA LEU A 43 1.48 -3.75 -1.97
C LEU A 43 0.03 -3.32 -1.71
N ALA A 44 -0.71 -4.10 -0.93
CA ALA A 44 -2.08 -3.74 -0.52
C ALA A 44 -2.12 -2.42 0.29
N CYS A 45 -1.10 -2.17 1.12
CA CYS A 45 -0.98 -0.90 1.84
C CYS A 45 -0.71 0.28 0.89
N TYR A 46 0.26 0.14 -0.02
CA TYR A 46 0.57 1.14 -1.05
C TYR A 46 -0.64 1.48 -1.93
N ILE A 47 -1.33 0.47 -2.46
CA ILE A 47 -2.54 0.64 -3.27
C ILE A 47 -3.63 1.31 -2.45
N GLY A 48 -3.88 0.83 -1.24
CA GLY A 48 -4.95 1.35 -0.39
C GLY A 48 -4.77 2.83 -0.01
N LEU A 49 -3.52 3.29 0.13
CA LEU A 49 -3.16 4.69 0.35
C LEU A 49 -3.28 5.52 -0.94
N SER A 50 -2.78 4.99 -2.04
CA SER A 50 -2.89 5.63 -3.36
C SER A 50 -4.35 5.91 -3.71
N GLU A 51 -5.23 4.92 -3.55
CA GLU A 51 -6.67 5.07 -3.79
C GLU A 51 -7.29 6.15 -2.90
N ALA A 52 -6.96 6.15 -1.61
CA ALA A 52 -7.51 7.12 -0.67
C ALA A 52 -7.07 8.56 -0.99
N LEU A 53 -5.80 8.76 -1.36
CA LEU A 53 -5.27 10.05 -1.80
C LEU A 53 -5.91 10.49 -3.12
N SER A 54 -6.08 9.58 -4.09
CA SER A 54 -6.78 9.90 -5.35
C SER A 54 -8.22 10.34 -5.13
N VAL A 55 -8.96 9.71 -4.21
CA VAL A 55 -10.32 10.15 -3.87
C VAL A 55 -10.32 11.55 -3.27
N ILE A 56 -9.31 11.90 -2.46
CA ILE A 56 -9.15 13.25 -1.90
C ILE A 56 -8.91 14.28 -3.00
N ILE A 57 -7.99 14.00 -3.93
CA ILE A 57 -7.67 14.86 -5.07
C ILE A 57 -8.92 15.09 -5.92
N ASN A 58 -9.60 14.01 -6.31
CA ASN A 58 -10.79 14.08 -7.16
C ASN A 58 -11.95 14.87 -6.52
N TYR A 59 -12.14 14.76 -5.20
CA TYR A 59 -13.15 15.56 -4.50
C TYR A 59 -12.75 17.03 -4.44
N ALA A 60 -11.48 17.33 -4.16
CA ALA A 60 -10.98 18.69 -4.14
C ALA A 60 -11.15 19.35 -5.52
N ASP A 61 -10.80 18.67 -6.60
CA ASP A 61 -11.00 19.13 -7.98
C ASP A 61 -12.46 19.43 -8.27
N MET A 62 -13.36 18.49 -7.95
CA MET A 62 -14.79 18.70 -8.17
C MET A 62 -15.34 19.94 -7.44
N VAL A 63 -14.96 20.15 -6.18
CA VAL A 63 -15.43 21.31 -5.41
C VAL A 63 -14.83 22.61 -5.95
N ILE A 64 -13.57 22.57 -6.42
CA ILE A 64 -12.93 23.70 -7.08
C ILE A 64 -13.68 24.05 -8.37
N ASP A 65 -13.98 23.07 -9.23
CA ASP A 65 -14.71 23.25 -10.48
C ASP A 65 -16.12 23.83 -10.25
N ILE A 66 -16.83 23.36 -9.22
CA ILE A 66 -18.16 23.89 -8.87
C ILE A 66 -18.07 25.33 -8.38
N LYS A 67 -17.11 25.63 -7.50
CA LYS A 67 -17.05 26.93 -6.80
C LYS A 67 -16.33 28.02 -7.58
N LEU A 68 -15.35 27.68 -8.40
CA LEU A 68 -14.56 28.64 -9.18
C LEU A 68 -15.03 28.72 -10.64
N ASP A 69 -15.32 27.58 -11.26
CA ASP A 69 -15.66 27.51 -12.69
C ASP A 69 -17.18 27.46 -12.95
N GLY A 70 -17.99 27.37 -11.89
CA GLY A 70 -19.46 27.41 -11.97
C GLY A 70 -20.07 26.18 -12.65
N VAL A 71 -19.34 25.08 -12.70
CA VAL A 71 -19.81 23.82 -13.32
C VAL A 71 -20.97 23.26 -12.49
N LYS A 72 -22.10 23.00 -13.16
CA LYS A 72 -23.25 22.36 -12.51
C LYS A 72 -22.99 20.86 -12.40
N HIS A 73 -22.84 20.39 -11.17
CA HIS A 73 -22.90 18.97 -10.84
C HIS A 73 -24.24 18.63 -10.21
N ASP A 74 -24.63 17.36 -10.36
CA ASP A 74 -25.76 16.78 -9.65
C ASP A 74 -25.49 16.76 -8.13
N GLU A 75 -26.50 17.15 -7.33
CA GLU A 75 -26.37 17.23 -5.88
C GLU A 75 -26.21 15.84 -5.24
N GLU A 76 -26.81 14.80 -5.84
CA GLU A 76 -26.66 13.43 -5.37
C GLU A 76 -25.21 12.93 -5.59
N GLU A 77 -24.63 13.18 -6.76
CA GLU A 77 -23.25 12.84 -7.06
C GLU A 77 -22.25 13.58 -6.13
N LEU A 78 -22.48 14.87 -5.87
CA LEU A 78 -21.66 15.67 -4.96
C LEU A 78 -21.69 15.10 -3.53
N ASN A 79 -22.87 14.74 -3.03
CA ASN A 79 -23.02 14.15 -1.71
C ASN A 79 -22.34 12.78 -1.61
N ASN A 80 -22.46 11.94 -2.64
CA ASN A 80 -21.78 10.66 -2.69
C ASN A 80 -20.25 10.82 -2.67
N ARG A 81 -19.70 11.77 -3.45
CA ARG A 81 -18.27 12.06 -3.46
C ARG A 81 -17.78 12.64 -2.14
N LYS A 82 -18.59 13.48 -1.46
CA LYS A 82 -18.30 13.97 -0.10
C LYS A 82 -18.25 12.83 0.93
N LEU A 83 -19.16 11.86 0.82
CA LEU A 83 -19.14 10.66 1.66
C LEU A 83 -17.86 9.86 1.45
N MET A 84 -17.49 9.62 0.18
CA MET A 84 -16.27 8.90 -0.18
C MET A 84 -15.01 9.63 0.30
N PHE A 85 -14.98 10.96 0.19
CA PHE A 85 -13.91 11.80 0.73
C PHE A 85 -13.75 11.59 2.24
N ASN A 86 -14.84 11.70 3.01
CA ASN A 86 -14.81 11.50 4.46
C ASN A 86 -14.36 10.08 4.84
N LYS A 87 -14.82 9.06 4.09
CA LYS A 87 -14.42 7.67 4.32
C LYS A 87 -12.92 7.46 4.03
N SER A 88 -12.41 8.00 2.94
CA SER A 88 -10.99 7.94 2.56
C SER A 88 -10.13 8.68 3.58
N MET A 89 -10.62 9.81 4.08
CA MET A 89 -9.98 10.56 5.17
C MET A 89 -9.76 9.69 6.39
N LEU A 90 -10.82 9.07 6.94
CA LEU A 90 -10.76 8.19 8.10
C LEU A 90 -9.83 6.98 7.87
N LYS A 91 -9.88 6.41 6.66
CA LYS A 91 -8.99 5.33 6.25
C LYS A 91 -7.53 5.77 6.32
N LEU A 92 -7.20 6.96 5.81
CA LEU A 92 -5.84 7.53 5.88
C LEU A 92 -5.39 7.75 7.31
N GLN A 93 -6.24 8.29 8.19
CA GLN A 93 -5.89 8.47 9.61
C GLN A 93 -5.51 7.14 10.26
N THR A 94 -6.28 6.09 9.99
CA THR A 94 -6.00 4.74 10.50
C THR A 94 -4.71 4.18 9.90
N GLN A 95 -4.52 4.38 8.58
CA GLN A 95 -3.38 3.84 7.87
C GLN A 95 -2.05 4.51 8.24
N VAL A 96 -2.04 5.79 8.63
CA VAL A 96 -0.86 6.50 9.13
C VAL A 96 -0.18 5.70 10.26
N TYR A 97 -0.94 5.20 11.24
CA TYR A 97 -0.38 4.42 12.35
C TYR A 97 0.17 3.06 11.91
N SER A 98 -0.46 2.42 10.94
CA SER A 98 0.00 1.11 10.42
C SER A 98 1.13 1.22 9.39
N SER A 99 1.29 2.39 8.75
CA SER A 99 2.21 2.58 7.63
C SER A 99 3.67 2.41 8.02
N VAL A 100 4.03 2.70 9.28
CA VAL A 100 5.37 2.46 9.83
C VAL A 100 5.81 0.98 9.75
N LEU A 101 4.86 0.04 9.69
CA LEU A 101 5.15 -1.38 9.64
C LEU A 101 5.38 -1.90 8.21
N PHE A 102 4.76 -1.26 7.22
CA PHE A 102 4.65 -1.81 5.86
C PHE A 102 5.30 -0.93 4.78
N MET A 103 5.56 0.34 5.08
CA MET A 103 6.13 1.29 4.12
C MET A 103 7.58 1.66 4.46
N ASP A 104 8.27 2.24 3.49
CA ASP A 104 9.55 2.89 3.74
C ASP A 104 9.39 4.17 4.57
N ASN A 105 10.47 4.60 5.22
CA ASN A 105 10.47 5.80 6.07
C ASN A 105 10.07 7.07 5.30
N THR A 106 10.47 7.20 4.02
CA THR A 106 10.16 8.39 3.23
C THR A 106 8.68 8.47 2.89
N SER A 107 8.05 7.35 2.50
CA SER A 107 6.60 7.29 2.30
C SER A 107 5.84 7.53 3.60
N HIS A 108 6.28 6.93 4.72
CA HIS A 108 5.67 7.14 6.03
C HIS A 108 5.74 8.61 6.47
N GLU A 109 6.91 9.24 6.36
CA GLU A 109 7.10 10.66 6.69
C GLU A 109 6.25 11.57 5.81
N SER A 110 6.15 11.26 4.52
CA SER A 110 5.31 12.00 3.58
C SER A 110 3.84 11.92 3.96
N LEU A 111 3.36 10.71 4.27
CA LEU A 111 1.99 10.48 4.73
C LEU A 111 1.72 11.18 6.07
N LEU A 112 2.68 11.16 7.00
CA LEU A 112 2.56 11.84 8.29
C LEU A 112 2.50 13.37 8.12
N ARG A 113 3.32 13.95 7.23
CA ARG A 113 3.27 15.37 6.89
C ARG A 113 1.91 15.75 6.31
N PHE A 114 1.41 14.95 5.35
CA PHE A 114 0.09 15.14 4.79
C PHE A 114 -0.99 15.09 5.88
N TYR A 115 -0.96 14.08 6.75
CA TYR A 115 -1.91 13.92 7.86
C TYR A 115 -1.87 15.08 8.86
N ASN A 116 -0.68 15.59 9.20
CA ASN A 116 -0.57 16.74 10.10
C ASN A 116 -1.16 18.01 9.47
N LYS A 117 -0.91 18.22 8.17
CA LYS A 117 -1.48 19.33 7.39
C LYS A 117 -3.01 19.23 7.35
N LEU A 118 -3.51 18.02 7.10
CA LEU A 118 -4.92 17.66 7.09
C LEU A 118 -5.62 18.01 8.41
N PHE A 119 -5.01 17.65 9.54
CA PHE A 119 -5.55 17.92 10.87
C PHE A 119 -5.55 19.42 11.20
N SER A 120 -4.53 20.15 10.73
CA SER A 120 -4.44 21.61 10.91
C SER A 120 -5.48 22.38 10.10
N MET A 121 -5.92 21.83 8.96
CA MET A 121 -7.03 22.36 8.18
C MET A 121 -8.34 21.94 8.85
N GLN A 122 -8.80 22.71 9.86
CA GLN A 122 -10.16 22.57 10.41
C GLN A 122 -11.15 22.31 9.26
N THR A 123 -11.89 21.22 9.37
CA THR A 123 -12.71 20.52 8.36
C THR A 123 -13.83 21.38 7.75
N SER A 124 -13.53 22.57 7.26
CA SER A 124 -14.45 23.33 6.40
C SER A 124 -14.19 22.84 4.98
N SER A 125 -14.88 21.76 4.62
CA SER A 125 -14.86 21.05 3.33
C SER A 125 -15.32 21.91 2.13
N GLU A 126 -15.31 23.22 2.29
CA GLU A 126 -16.00 24.19 1.46
C GLU A 126 -15.13 25.39 1.11
N ASP A 127 -13.97 25.60 1.74
CA ASP A 127 -13.05 26.66 1.31
C ASP A 127 -12.21 26.16 0.12
N PRO A 128 -12.43 26.70 -1.11
CA PRO A 128 -11.72 26.24 -2.30
C PRO A 128 -10.21 26.46 -2.20
N LYS A 129 -9.73 27.46 -1.45
CA LYS A 129 -8.28 27.69 -1.28
C LYS A 129 -7.64 26.61 -0.41
N LYS A 130 -8.31 26.21 0.66
CA LYS A 130 -7.85 25.11 1.54
C LYS A 130 -7.92 23.77 0.81
N LEU A 131 -8.94 23.55 -0.02
CA LEU A 131 -9.04 22.35 -0.84
C LEU A 131 -7.96 22.29 -1.92
N ALA A 132 -7.59 23.42 -2.52
CA ALA A 132 -6.46 23.48 -3.46
C ALA A 132 -5.13 23.16 -2.76
N GLU A 133 -4.89 23.72 -1.57
CA GLU A 133 -3.70 23.39 -0.78
C GLU A 133 -3.70 21.91 -0.37
N LEU A 134 -4.86 21.37 0.04
CA LEU A 134 -5.01 19.96 0.38
C LEU A 134 -4.70 19.05 -0.82
N ARG A 135 -5.22 19.40 -2.01
CA ARG A 135 -4.99 18.69 -3.26
C ARG A 135 -3.51 18.64 -3.60
N GLU A 136 -2.82 19.78 -3.57
CA GLU A 136 -1.38 19.85 -3.86
C GLU A 136 -0.56 18.96 -2.91
N ASN A 137 -0.88 19.01 -1.60
CA ASN A 137 -0.21 18.16 -0.61
C ASN A 137 -0.54 16.66 -0.83
N ALA A 138 -1.77 16.33 -1.22
CA ALA A 138 -2.16 14.96 -1.54
C ALA A 138 -1.43 14.43 -2.78
N GLU A 139 -1.33 15.23 -3.84
CA GLU A 139 -0.57 14.90 -5.06
C GLU A 139 0.92 14.71 -4.77
N PHE A 140 1.52 15.60 -3.98
CA PHE A 140 2.91 15.47 -3.55
C PHE A 140 3.14 14.17 -2.78
N CYS A 141 2.24 13.86 -1.83
CA CYS A 141 2.30 12.63 -1.06
C CYS A 141 2.18 11.40 -1.96
N LEU A 142 1.19 11.40 -2.85
CA LEU A 142 0.94 10.32 -3.81
C LEU A 142 2.14 10.06 -4.72
N ASN A 143 2.80 11.13 -5.20
CA ASN A 143 3.98 11.00 -6.05
C ASN A 143 5.16 10.33 -5.32
N ILE A 144 5.38 10.67 -4.04
CA ILE A 144 6.40 10.01 -3.23
C ILE A 144 6.06 8.53 -3.03
N ILE A 145 4.83 8.25 -2.59
CA ILE A 145 4.36 6.88 -2.33
C ILE A 145 4.49 6.00 -3.59
N ASN A 146 4.10 6.52 -4.76
CA ASN A 146 4.19 5.79 -6.02
C ASN A 146 5.63 5.56 -6.48
N LYS A 147 6.50 6.57 -6.30
CA LYS A 147 7.92 6.45 -6.62
C LYS A 147 8.59 5.37 -5.76
N GLU A 148 8.29 5.36 -4.48
CA GLU A 148 8.85 4.42 -3.52
C GLU A 148 8.30 3.01 -3.68
N ALA A 149 6.99 2.87 -3.92
CA ALA A 149 6.38 1.58 -4.29
C ALA A 149 7.06 0.96 -5.52
N LYS A 150 7.32 1.78 -6.55
CA LYS A 150 8.02 1.34 -7.77
C LYS A 150 9.49 0.98 -7.50
N ARG A 151 10.16 1.70 -6.61
CA ARG A 151 11.54 1.41 -6.19
C ARG A 151 11.62 0.08 -5.45
N GLU A 152 10.74 -0.14 -4.47
CA GLU A 152 10.68 -1.39 -3.72
C GLU A 152 10.34 -2.57 -4.64
N TYR A 153 9.39 -2.43 -5.55
CA TYR A 153 9.05 -3.48 -6.52
C TYR A 153 10.24 -3.89 -7.38
N ARG A 154 11.00 -2.91 -7.89
CA ARG A 154 12.21 -3.16 -8.68
C ARG A 154 13.33 -3.84 -7.89
N SER A 155 13.43 -3.58 -6.59
CA SER A 155 14.44 -4.22 -5.74
C SER A 155 14.18 -5.71 -5.45
N GLN A 156 13.00 -6.22 -5.84
CA GLN A 156 12.60 -7.62 -5.65
C GLN A 156 12.73 -8.46 -6.92
N MET A 157 12.81 -7.83 -8.09
CA MET A 157 13.18 -8.49 -9.36
C MET A 157 14.69 -8.69 -9.45
#